data_AF-A0A4P5ZAF0-F1
#
_entry.id   AF-A0A4P5ZAF0-F1
#
_cell.length_a   1.000
_cell.length_b   1.000
_cell.length_c   1.000
_cell.angle_alpha   90.00
_cell.angle_beta   90.00
_cell.angle_gamma   90.00
#
_symmetry.space_group_name_H-M   'P 1'
#
loop_
_entity.id
_entity.type
_entity.pdbx_description
1 polymer ?
#
loop_
_entity_poly.entity_id
_entity_poly.type
_entity_poly.pdbx_seq_one_letter_code
_entity_poly.pdbx_strand_id
1 'polypeptide(L)'
;MRQRQPSDTVRAKLNYSKTMRVILQSLRHLAAVLALTLVSRAQELPLASAQECRPRSGLPNFSAKATTAGAEVKIAYLGGSITAQPGWRPKSLAHIQKTFPTAKFSEINAAIGGTGSDLGVFRLQQDVLDHKPDLMFVEFAVNDSWAAPEQIFRCMEGIVRQTWRTLPNCDIAFVYTITEAIVEPMFDGKFHRAASAMEKIADHYGIPSIHLTMEVARLAKEGKLLWKSPLPKTPEEKAKVGDKFVFAPDGVHPHVETGHQLYVEAIARSLPIVREASKAAAPHPLPAPFIATNYEHAKLLPITAATLSKGFTLLDPKTDDFGKRWANRMTALHKGAQPGETITFKFKGTRCAIYDIIGPDCGQVIVTVDDKPAKVVPRFDSFCTYHRLATLGLGSELEDKIHTVKLEIHPDQVDKAKVLATRNNKIDKPERYDGRAFYPGAILLVGDVVK
;
A
#
# COMPACT_ATOMS: atom_id res chain seq x y z
N MET A 1 24.47 75.79 51.79
CA MET A 1 23.88 75.25 50.55
C MET A 1 23.40 73.83 50.82
N ARG A 2 22.10 73.62 51.05
CA ARG A 2 21.50 72.28 51.26
C ARG A 2 20.78 71.88 49.98
N GLN A 3 21.22 70.78 49.37
CA GLN A 3 20.60 70.14 48.22
C GLN A 3 19.22 69.60 48.61
N ARG A 4 18.16 70.00 47.89
CA ARG A 4 16.85 69.35 47.95
C ARG A 4 16.85 68.19 46.96
N GLN A 5 16.63 66.98 47.46
CA GLN A 5 16.29 65.82 46.63
C GLN A 5 14.91 66.03 45.97
N PRO A 6 14.69 65.54 44.74
CA PRO A 6 13.35 65.49 44.16
C PRO A 6 12.50 64.42 44.85
N SER A 7 11.23 64.73 45.06
CA SER A 7 10.23 63.90 45.73
C SER A 7 9.85 62.64 44.95
N ASP A 8 9.40 61.62 45.70
CA ASP A 8 8.97 60.29 45.24
C ASP A 8 7.88 60.29 44.14
N THR A 9 7.24 61.43 43.90
CA THR A 9 6.18 61.59 42.90
C THR A 9 6.68 61.57 41.45
N VAL A 10 7.96 61.89 41.20
CA VAL A 10 8.55 61.87 39.85
C VAL A 10 9.03 60.46 39.45
N ARG A 11 9.41 59.62 40.41
CA ARG A 11 9.78 58.21 40.17
C ARG A 11 8.59 57.32 39.79
N ALA A 12 7.39 57.63 40.30
CA ALA A 12 6.18 56.85 40.02
C ALA A 12 5.66 57.03 38.57
N LYS A 13 5.74 58.24 38.01
CA LYS A 13 5.25 58.52 36.64
C LYS A 13 6.15 57.94 35.54
N LEU A 14 7.45 57.81 35.78
CA LEU A 14 8.38 57.22 34.81
C LEU A 14 8.26 55.68 34.73
N ASN A 15 7.88 55.02 35.83
CA ASN A 15 7.67 53.58 35.87
C ASN A 15 6.33 53.16 35.26
N TYR A 16 5.26 53.97 35.40
CA TYR A 16 3.96 53.65 34.78
C TYR A 16 4.01 53.69 33.24
N SER A 17 4.79 54.62 32.66
CA SER A 17 4.96 54.76 31.20
C SER A 17 5.78 53.62 30.56
N LYS A 18 6.70 52.99 31.29
CA LYS A 18 7.47 51.84 30.78
C LYS A 18 6.66 50.55 30.88
N THR A 19 5.90 50.35 31.97
CA THR A 19 5.09 49.15 32.18
C THR A 19 3.90 49.07 31.21
N MET A 20 3.24 50.19 30.87
CA MET A 20 2.16 50.20 29.86
C MET A 20 2.64 49.95 28.42
N ARG A 21 3.88 50.35 28.06
CA ARG A 21 4.44 50.05 26.73
C ARG A 21 4.83 48.58 26.56
N VAL A 22 5.26 47.93 27.64
CA VAL A 22 5.52 46.49 27.65
C VAL A 22 4.20 45.72 27.54
N ILE A 23 3.17 46.09 28.30
CA ILE A 23 1.86 45.40 28.28
C ILE A 23 1.12 45.55 26.92
N LEU A 24 1.20 46.71 26.26
CA LEU A 24 0.60 46.87 24.92
C LEU A 24 1.42 46.21 23.78
N GLN A 25 2.73 46.00 23.94
CA GLN A 25 3.51 45.16 23.01
C GLN A 25 3.27 43.66 23.24
N SER A 26 3.06 43.23 24.49
CA SER A 26 2.67 41.86 24.84
C SER A 26 1.27 41.48 24.33
N LEU A 27 0.32 42.42 24.31
CA LEU A 27 -1.04 42.16 23.82
C LEU A 27 -1.14 42.11 22.28
N ARG A 28 -0.22 42.75 21.55
CA ARG A 28 -0.12 42.57 20.08
C ARG A 28 0.56 41.26 19.68
N HIS A 29 1.39 40.69 20.57
CA HIS A 29 1.98 39.37 20.34
C HIS A 29 1.06 38.24 20.80
N LEU A 30 0.14 38.49 21.74
CA LEU A 30 -0.86 37.49 22.14
C LEU A 30 -2.02 37.36 21.14
N ALA A 31 -2.34 38.43 20.39
CA ALA A 31 -3.32 38.37 19.29
C ALA A 31 -2.72 37.89 17.95
N ALA A 32 -1.40 38.02 17.75
CA ALA A 32 -0.70 37.52 16.56
C ALA A 32 -0.20 36.07 16.72
N VAL A 33 -0.13 35.53 17.93
CA VAL A 33 0.19 34.11 18.19
C VAL A 33 -1.06 33.23 18.27
N LEU A 34 -2.26 33.81 18.34
CA LEU A 34 -3.54 33.08 18.23
C LEU A 34 -4.09 32.97 16.80
N ALA A 35 -3.34 33.43 15.80
CA ALA A 35 -3.75 33.47 14.41
C ALA A 35 -2.70 32.81 13.50
N LEU A 36 -2.23 31.60 13.82
CA LEU A 36 -1.56 30.68 12.88
C LEU A 36 -1.26 29.31 13.54
N THR A 37 -2.25 28.73 14.21
CA THR A 37 -2.35 27.28 14.30
C THR A 37 -3.59 26.83 13.56
N LEU A 38 -3.60 27.10 12.25
CA LEU A 38 -4.24 26.17 11.33
C LEU A 38 -3.39 24.90 11.38
N VAL A 39 -3.55 24.11 12.46
CA VAL A 39 -3.42 22.68 12.30
C VAL A 39 -4.45 22.39 11.23
N SER A 40 -4.02 22.16 10.00
CA SER A 40 -4.88 21.58 8.98
C SER A 40 -5.33 20.25 9.58
N ARG A 41 -6.48 20.28 10.25
CA ARG A 41 -7.19 19.08 10.64
C ARG A 41 -7.48 18.46 9.30
N ALA A 42 -6.69 17.46 8.90
CA ALA A 42 -6.89 16.75 7.65
C ALA A 42 -8.37 16.39 7.64
N GLN A 43 -9.11 16.97 6.71
CA GLN A 43 -10.57 16.86 6.74
C GLN A 43 -10.89 15.37 6.72
N GLU A 44 -11.54 14.88 7.78
CA GLU A 44 -11.85 13.46 7.91
C GLU A 44 -12.64 13.05 6.68
N LEU A 45 -12.14 12.06 5.94
CA LEU A 45 -12.80 11.56 4.74
C LEU A 45 -14.18 11.01 5.13
N PRO A 46 -15.29 11.55 4.58
CA PRO A 46 -16.61 10.99 4.84
C PRO A 46 -16.67 9.54 4.38
N LEU A 47 -17.11 8.64 5.26
CA LEU A 47 -17.24 7.23 4.94
C LEU A 47 -18.37 7.01 3.94
N ALA A 48 -18.10 6.23 2.90
CA ALA A 48 -19.10 5.86 1.91
C ALA A 48 -20.15 4.94 2.54
N SER A 49 -21.40 5.00 2.08
CA SER A 49 -22.41 4.02 2.52
C SER A 49 -21.98 2.61 2.14
N ALA A 50 -22.31 1.61 2.95
CA ALA A 50 -21.98 0.23 2.65
C ALA A 50 -23.00 -0.35 1.66
N GLN A 51 -22.51 -0.87 0.54
CA GLN A 51 -23.32 -1.51 -0.50
C GLN A 51 -22.52 -2.66 -1.10
N GLU A 52 -23.14 -3.83 -1.32
CA GLU A 52 -22.41 -4.97 -1.88
C GLU A 52 -21.87 -4.67 -3.28
N CYS A 53 -22.70 -4.11 -4.17
CA CYS A 53 -22.32 -3.84 -5.55
C CYS A 53 -22.65 -2.39 -5.94
N ARG A 54 -21.67 -1.71 -6.54
CA ARG A 54 -21.86 -0.46 -7.26
C ARG A 54 -21.44 -0.68 -8.71
N PRO A 55 -22.40 -0.82 -9.63
CA PRO A 55 -22.07 -1.26 -10.98
C PRO A 55 -21.42 -0.19 -11.84
N ARG A 56 -21.67 1.10 -11.57
CA ARG A 56 -21.15 2.26 -12.32
C ARG A 56 -21.22 2.04 -13.84
N SER A 57 -20.10 2.09 -14.56
CA SER A 57 -20.04 1.90 -16.01
C SER A 57 -19.95 0.43 -16.45
N GLY A 58 -20.01 -0.51 -15.50
CA GLY A 58 -19.94 -1.94 -15.77
C GLY A 58 -18.56 -2.40 -16.20
N LEU A 59 -18.53 -3.51 -16.93
CA LEU A 59 -17.34 -4.13 -17.53
C LEU A 59 -17.59 -4.38 -19.02
N PRO A 60 -17.70 -3.33 -19.85
CA PRO A 60 -18.19 -3.44 -21.22
C PRO A 60 -17.25 -4.21 -22.15
N ASN A 61 -15.93 -4.03 -22.04
CA ASN A 61 -14.96 -4.68 -22.92
C ASN A 61 -14.81 -6.17 -22.57
N PHE A 62 -14.69 -6.48 -21.28
CA PHE A 62 -14.68 -7.82 -20.74
C PHE A 62 -15.97 -8.55 -21.10
N SER A 63 -17.14 -7.94 -20.89
CA SER A 63 -18.43 -8.59 -21.17
C SER A 63 -18.55 -8.96 -22.64
N ALA A 64 -18.23 -8.03 -23.56
CA ALA A 64 -18.25 -8.29 -24.99
C ALA A 64 -17.30 -9.43 -25.39
N LYS A 65 -16.07 -9.42 -24.86
CA LYS A 65 -15.06 -10.45 -25.16
C LYS A 65 -15.44 -11.81 -24.56
N ALA A 66 -15.93 -11.85 -23.33
CA ALA A 66 -16.33 -13.07 -22.62
C ALA A 66 -17.53 -13.77 -23.26
N THR A 67 -18.41 -13.03 -23.94
CA THR A 67 -19.53 -13.63 -24.72
C THR A 67 -19.13 -14.10 -26.11
N THR A 68 -17.90 -13.83 -26.56
CA THR A 68 -17.43 -14.25 -27.88
C THR A 68 -16.91 -15.69 -27.82
N ALA A 69 -17.52 -16.59 -28.59
CA ALA A 69 -17.11 -17.99 -28.62
C ALA A 69 -15.64 -18.14 -29.06
N GLY A 70 -14.88 -18.93 -28.32
CA GLY A 70 -13.46 -19.21 -28.55
C GLY A 70 -12.51 -18.09 -28.12
N ALA A 71 -13.01 -16.93 -27.68
CA ALA A 71 -12.15 -15.82 -27.26
C ALA A 71 -11.29 -16.19 -26.04
N GLU A 72 -10.02 -15.79 -26.07
CA GLU A 72 -9.11 -15.92 -24.93
C GLU A 72 -9.21 -14.68 -24.05
N VAL A 73 -9.65 -14.87 -22.81
CA VAL A 73 -9.86 -13.81 -21.82
C VAL A 73 -8.87 -13.99 -20.68
N LYS A 74 -8.10 -12.94 -20.39
CA LYS A 74 -7.12 -12.91 -19.30
C LYS A 74 -7.64 -12.06 -18.15
N ILE A 75 -7.67 -12.63 -16.94
CA ILE A 75 -8.11 -11.92 -15.73
C ILE A 75 -6.94 -11.78 -14.77
N ALA A 76 -6.56 -10.54 -14.48
CA ALA A 76 -5.56 -10.21 -13.47
C ALA A 76 -6.18 -9.98 -12.11
N TYR A 77 -5.46 -10.40 -11.08
CA TYR A 77 -5.81 -10.20 -9.68
C TYR A 77 -4.66 -9.49 -8.97
N LEU A 78 -4.77 -8.18 -8.85
CA LEU A 78 -3.80 -7.32 -8.21
C LEU A 78 -4.21 -7.07 -6.76
N GLY A 79 -3.49 -7.64 -5.79
CA GLY A 79 -3.87 -7.46 -4.39
C GLY A 79 -2.87 -7.98 -3.37
N GLY A 80 -3.32 -8.01 -2.12
CA GLY A 80 -2.56 -8.42 -0.94
C GLY A 80 -2.55 -9.92 -0.67
N SER A 81 -2.34 -10.29 0.61
CA SER A 81 -2.26 -11.69 1.04
C SER A 81 -3.57 -12.45 0.93
N ILE A 82 -4.71 -11.79 1.13
CA ILE A 82 -6.04 -12.41 0.98
C ILE A 82 -6.25 -12.83 -0.49
N THR A 83 -5.82 -11.99 -1.44
CA THR A 83 -5.84 -12.29 -2.88
C THR A 83 -4.85 -13.41 -3.27
N ALA A 84 -3.71 -13.52 -2.57
CA ALA A 84 -2.71 -14.54 -2.83
C ALA A 84 -3.15 -15.96 -2.44
N GLN A 85 -4.08 -16.10 -1.49
CA GLN A 85 -4.61 -17.40 -1.09
C GLN A 85 -5.32 -18.12 -2.26
N PRO A 86 -5.38 -19.46 -2.27
CA PRO A 86 -6.17 -20.23 -3.24
C PRO A 86 -7.68 -20.17 -2.92
N GLY A 87 -8.20 -18.97 -2.69
CA GLY A 87 -9.54 -18.67 -2.22
C GLY A 87 -10.38 -17.96 -3.26
N TRP A 88 -10.86 -16.75 -2.94
CA TRP A 88 -11.81 -16.00 -3.77
C TRP A 88 -11.30 -15.77 -5.20
N ARG A 89 -9.99 -15.57 -5.39
CA ARG A 89 -9.36 -15.39 -6.70
C ARG A 89 -9.62 -16.58 -7.64
N PRO A 90 -9.06 -17.79 -7.43
CA PRO A 90 -9.30 -18.91 -8.34
C PRO A 90 -10.77 -19.37 -8.35
N LYS A 91 -11.51 -19.19 -7.25
CA LYS A 91 -12.94 -19.54 -7.19
C LYS A 91 -13.82 -18.58 -8.01
N SER A 92 -13.51 -17.28 -8.04
CA SER A 92 -14.20 -16.30 -8.88
C SER A 92 -13.89 -16.52 -10.36
N LEU A 93 -12.64 -16.85 -10.72
CA LEU A 93 -12.29 -17.31 -12.07
C LEU A 93 -13.14 -18.51 -12.48
N ALA A 94 -13.25 -19.53 -11.62
CA ALA A 94 -14.05 -20.71 -11.89
C ALA A 94 -15.55 -20.39 -12.02
N HIS A 95 -16.07 -19.44 -11.23
CA HIS A 95 -17.43 -18.94 -11.38
C HIS A 95 -17.63 -18.27 -12.74
N ILE A 96 -16.73 -17.35 -13.13
CA ILE A 96 -16.77 -16.65 -14.41
C ILE A 96 -16.70 -17.63 -15.59
N GLN A 97 -15.83 -18.65 -15.52
CA GLN A 97 -15.76 -19.72 -16.54
C GLN A 97 -17.09 -20.45 -16.71
N LYS A 98 -17.82 -20.71 -15.62
CA LYS A 98 -19.16 -21.30 -15.67
C LYS A 98 -20.19 -20.33 -16.26
N THR A 99 -20.06 -19.04 -15.99
CA THR A 99 -20.94 -18.00 -16.54
C THR A 99 -20.76 -17.81 -18.05
N PHE A 100 -19.53 -17.99 -18.56
CA PHE A 100 -19.17 -17.78 -19.96
C PHE A 100 -18.49 -19.03 -20.57
N PRO A 101 -19.22 -20.15 -20.73
CA PRO A 101 -18.62 -21.45 -21.06
C PRO A 101 -18.01 -21.51 -22.46
N THR A 102 -18.32 -20.56 -23.34
CA THR A 102 -17.83 -20.53 -24.72
C THR A 102 -16.50 -19.81 -24.88
N ALA A 103 -16.05 -19.03 -23.88
CA ALA A 103 -14.75 -18.36 -23.88
C ALA A 103 -13.71 -19.15 -23.07
N LYS A 104 -12.43 -18.91 -23.34
CA LYS A 104 -11.30 -19.54 -22.63
C LYS A 104 -10.70 -18.54 -21.65
N PHE A 105 -10.67 -18.87 -20.37
CA PHE A 105 -10.15 -17.97 -19.34
C PHE A 105 -8.82 -18.44 -18.79
N SER A 106 -7.92 -17.48 -18.53
CA SER A 106 -6.68 -17.70 -17.80
C SER A 106 -6.48 -16.62 -16.74
N GLU A 107 -5.78 -16.97 -15.66
CA GLU A 107 -5.46 -16.03 -14.58
C GLU A 107 -4.07 -15.43 -14.72
N ILE A 108 -3.95 -14.18 -14.26
CA ILE A 108 -2.68 -13.53 -13.94
C ILE A 108 -2.69 -13.28 -12.43
N ASN A 109 -1.88 -14.06 -11.70
CA ASN A 109 -1.73 -13.91 -10.25
C ASN A 109 -0.73 -12.80 -9.91
N ALA A 110 -1.23 -11.58 -9.77
CA ALA A 110 -0.44 -10.41 -9.40
C ALA A 110 -0.55 -10.09 -7.90
N ALA A 111 -0.77 -11.09 -7.04
CA ALA A 111 -0.87 -10.90 -5.61
C ALA A 111 0.48 -10.99 -4.89
N ILE A 112 0.70 -10.10 -3.92
CA ILE A 112 1.86 -10.14 -3.01
C ILE A 112 1.36 -9.96 -1.58
N GLY A 113 1.70 -10.93 -0.71
CA GLY A 113 1.27 -10.90 0.68
C GLY A 113 1.84 -9.70 1.44
N GLY A 114 0.99 -9.03 2.23
CA GLY A 114 1.41 -7.93 3.10
C GLY A 114 1.68 -6.60 2.40
N THR A 115 1.26 -6.42 1.15
CA THR A 115 1.53 -5.20 0.37
C THR A 115 0.24 -4.44 0.01
N GLY A 116 0.28 -3.12 0.06
CA GLY A 116 -0.82 -2.24 -0.33
C GLY A 116 -0.71 -1.75 -1.78
N SER A 117 -1.61 -0.83 -2.12
CA SER A 117 -1.60 -0.14 -3.43
C SER A 117 -0.33 0.69 -3.65
N ASP A 118 0.35 1.05 -2.56
CA ASP A 118 1.62 1.79 -2.53
C ASP A 118 2.81 1.04 -3.12
N LEU A 119 2.80 -0.29 -3.10
CA LEU A 119 3.70 -1.11 -3.91
C LEU A 119 3.05 -1.52 -5.24
N GLY A 120 1.76 -1.84 -5.20
CA GLY A 120 0.99 -2.29 -6.37
C GLY A 120 1.14 -1.39 -7.59
N VAL A 121 1.10 -0.07 -7.38
CA VAL A 121 1.21 0.94 -8.43
C VAL A 121 2.56 0.98 -9.15
N PHE A 122 3.65 0.55 -8.49
CA PHE A 122 4.99 0.54 -9.12
C PHE A 122 5.27 -0.74 -9.89
N ARG A 123 4.79 -1.88 -9.38
CA ARG A 123 4.98 -3.19 -10.03
C ARG A 123 3.94 -3.51 -11.10
N LEU A 124 2.94 -2.63 -11.27
CA LEU A 124 1.79 -2.83 -12.15
C LEU A 124 2.20 -3.21 -13.58
N GLN A 125 3.21 -2.53 -14.14
CA GLN A 125 3.69 -2.83 -15.49
C GLN A 125 4.12 -4.29 -15.63
N GLN A 126 5.08 -4.71 -14.80
CA GLN A 126 5.66 -6.05 -14.83
C GLN A 126 4.64 -7.13 -14.46
N ASP A 127 3.90 -6.94 -13.37
CA ASP A 127 3.09 -7.99 -12.77
C ASP A 127 1.70 -8.11 -13.43
N VAL A 128 1.26 -7.10 -14.19
CA VAL A 128 -0.07 -7.05 -14.79
C VAL A 128 -0.03 -6.64 -16.26
N LEU A 129 0.43 -5.42 -16.57
CA LEU A 129 0.21 -4.84 -17.90
C LEU A 129 0.97 -5.57 -19.01
N ASP A 130 2.18 -6.06 -18.73
CA ASP A 130 2.97 -6.86 -19.67
C ASP A 130 2.28 -8.17 -20.06
N HIS A 131 1.37 -8.67 -19.21
CA HIS A 131 0.58 -9.87 -19.45
C HIS A 131 -0.72 -9.60 -20.25
N LYS A 132 -1.05 -8.32 -20.51
CA LYS A 132 -2.19 -7.86 -21.31
C LYS A 132 -3.54 -8.43 -20.84
N PRO A 133 -3.96 -8.19 -19.59
CA PRO A 133 -5.28 -8.61 -19.11
C PRO A 133 -6.42 -7.89 -19.83
N ASP A 134 -7.58 -8.55 -19.88
CA ASP A 134 -8.86 -7.98 -20.33
C ASP A 134 -9.69 -7.43 -19.17
N LEU A 135 -9.50 -8.01 -17.98
CA LEU A 135 -10.10 -7.58 -16.72
C LEU A 135 -9.04 -7.60 -15.62
N MET A 136 -9.02 -6.56 -14.78
CA MET A 136 -8.22 -6.52 -13.57
C MET A 136 -9.10 -6.30 -12.34
N PHE A 137 -9.09 -7.27 -11.41
CA PHE A 137 -9.57 -7.06 -10.05
C PHE A 137 -8.47 -6.40 -9.20
N VAL A 138 -8.80 -5.34 -8.47
CA VAL A 138 -7.89 -4.63 -7.57
C VAL A 138 -8.40 -4.71 -6.14
N GLU A 139 -7.60 -5.28 -5.23
CA GLU A 139 -7.96 -5.58 -3.84
C GLU A 139 -6.85 -5.14 -2.87
N PHE A 140 -7.01 -3.97 -2.25
CA PHE A 140 -6.04 -3.44 -1.29
C PHE A 140 -6.67 -2.86 -0.02
N ALA A 141 -7.98 -3.01 0.18
CA ALA A 141 -8.70 -2.28 1.23
C ALA A 141 -8.13 -2.54 2.63
N VAL A 142 -7.88 -3.82 2.96
CA VAL A 142 -7.26 -4.21 4.23
C VAL A 142 -5.82 -3.71 4.34
N ASN A 143 -5.02 -3.84 3.28
CA ASN A 143 -3.61 -3.44 3.28
C ASN A 143 -3.42 -1.92 3.39
N ASP A 144 -4.33 -1.15 2.81
CA ASP A 144 -4.32 0.32 2.81
C ASP A 144 -5.03 0.92 4.03
N SER A 145 -5.56 0.10 4.95
CA SER A 145 -6.32 0.56 6.12
C SER A 145 -5.57 1.56 7.01
N TRP A 146 -4.24 1.52 7.00
CA TRP A 146 -3.35 2.42 7.74
C TRP A 146 -2.90 3.65 6.93
N ALA A 147 -3.03 3.62 5.60
CA ALA A 147 -2.56 4.69 4.72
C ALA A 147 -3.48 5.92 4.78
N ALA A 148 -2.94 7.14 4.70
CA ALA A 148 -3.75 8.35 4.58
C ALA A 148 -4.59 8.30 3.28
N PRO A 149 -5.82 8.88 3.25
CA PRO A 149 -6.67 8.81 2.06
C PRO A 149 -6.00 9.35 0.80
N GLU A 150 -5.23 10.43 0.94
CA GLU A 150 -4.48 11.02 -0.17
C GLU A 150 -3.47 10.04 -0.78
N GLN A 151 -2.75 9.27 0.04
CA GLN A 151 -1.84 8.25 -0.46
C GLN A 151 -2.59 7.13 -1.19
N ILE A 152 -3.78 6.74 -0.72
CA ILE A 152 -4.66 5.78 -1.41
C ILE A 152 -5.11 6.36 -2.76
N PHE A 153 -5.53 7.62 -2.80
CA PHE A 153 -5.89 8.29 -4.04
C PHE A 153 -4.72 8.27 -5.04
N ARG A 154 -3.52 8.64 -4.60
CA ARG A 154 -2.32 8.69 -5.47
C ARG A 154 -2.05 7.33 -6.11
N CYS A 155 -2.10 6.27 -5.31
CA CYS A 155 -1.81 4.91 -5.75
C CYS A 155 -2.93 4.32 -6.61
N MET A 156 -4.18 4.38 -6.16
CA MET A 156 -5.30 3.78 -6.88
C MET A 156 -5.58 4.51 -8.19
N GLU A 157 -5.51 5.84 -8.21
CA GLU A 157 -5.56 6.60 -9.47
C GLU A 157 -4.38 6.27 -10.38
N GLY A 158 -3.18 6.16 -9.81
CA GLY A 158 -2.00 5.73 -10.57
C GLY A 158 -2.20 4.38 -11.25
N ILE A 159 -2.82 3.41 -10.55
CA ILE A 159 -3.15 2.10 -11.11
C ILE A 159 -4.11 2.23 -12.29
N VAL A 160 -5.22 2.95 -12.10
CA VAL A 160 -6.24 3.13 -13.15
C VAL A 160 -5.65 3.81 -14.39
N ARG A 161 -4.96 4.94 -14.19
CA ARG A 161 -4.42 5.74 -15.28
C ARG A 161 -3.32 5.02 -16.05
N GLN A 162 -2.43 4.30 -15.35
CA GLN A 162 -1.44 3.44 -16.00
C GLN A 162 -2.12 2.34 -16.82
N THR A 163 -3.11 1.64 -16.26
CA THR A 163 -3.81 0.56 -16.97
C THR A 163 -4.49 1.08 -18.23
N TRP A 164 -5.28 2.16 -18.17
CA TRP A 164 -6.00 2.63 -19.35
C TRP A 164 -5.15 3.36 -20.37
N ARG A 165 -4.02 3.95 -19.96
CA ARG A 165 -3.02 4.47 -20.92
C ARG A 165 -2.35 3.36 -21.71
N THR A 166 -2.06 2.22 -21.07
CA THR A 166 -1.35 1.10 -21.70
C THR A 166 -2.30 0.12 -22.40
N LEU A 167 -3.45 -0.15 -21.80
CA LEU A 167 -4.47 -1.10 -22.23
C LEU A 167 -5.85 -0.45 -22.11
N PRO A 168 -6.24 0.43 -23.05
CA PRO A 168 -7.48 1.20 -22.94
C PRO A 168 -8.76 0.34 -22.95
N ASN A 169 -8.67 -0.91 -23.41
CA ASN A 169 -9.80 -1.85 -23.38
C ASN A 169 -9.76 -2.80 -22.18
N CYS A 170 -8.83 -2.65 -21.24
CA CYS A 170 -8.79 -3.44 -20.01
C CYS A 170 -9.80 -2.86 -19.02
N ASP A 171 -10.82 -3.65 -18.68
CA ASP A 171 -11.77 -3.26 -17.64
C ASP A 171 -11.16 -3.46 -16.26
N ILE A 172 -11.59 -2.65 -15.29
CA ILE A 172 -11.13 -2.69 -13.91
C ILE A 172 -12.34 -2.90 -13.00
N ALA A 173 -12.20 -3.72 -11.96
CA ALA A 173 -13.16 -3.83 -10.87
C ALA A 173 -12.45 -3.72 -9.53
N PHE A 174 -12.92 -2.81 -8.67
CA PHE A 174 -12.42 -2.76 -7.30
C PHE A 174 -13.16 -3.75 -6.43
N VAL A 175 -12.43 -4.49 -5.60
CA VAL A 175 -13.05 -5.39 -4.63
C VAL A 175 -12.52 -5.11 -3.24
N TYR A 176 -13.39 -5.21 -2.25
CA TYR A 176 -13.07 -4.85 -0.88
C TYR A 176 -13.22 -6.04 0.06
N THR A 177 -12.16 -6.33 0.78
CA THR A 177 -12.11 -7.32 1.86
C THR A 177 -12.13 -6.61 3.22
N ILE A 178 -12.28 -7.38 4.31
CA ILE A 178 -12.27 -6.82 5.67
C ILE A 178 -11.53 -7.72 6.66
N THR A 179 -11.22 -7.16 7.84
CA THR A 179 -10.74 -7.87 9.03
C THR A 179 -11.56 -7.44 10.23
N GLU A 180 -11.46 -8.21 11.33
CA GLU A 180 -12.08 -7.85 12.62
C GLU A 180 -11.71 -6.44 13.07
N ALA A 181 -10.48 -6.00 12.82
CA ALA A 181 -9.95 -4.72 13.27
C ALA A 181 -10.55 -3.49 12.56
N ILE A 182 -11.19 -3.66 11.39
CA ILE A 182 -11.67 -2.53 10.59
C ILE A 182 -13.15 -2.65 10.20
N VAL A 183 -13.86 -3.65 10.74
CA VAL A 183 -15.27 -3.93 10.41
C VAL A 183 -16.27 -2.96 11.03
N GLU A 184 -15.92 -2.29 12.13
CA GLU A 184 -16.85 -1.50 12.95
C GLU A 184 -17.76 -0.55 12.14
N PRO A 185 -17.25 0.26 11.19
CA PRO A 185 -18.12 1.14 10.40
C PRO A 185 -19.19 0.40 9.59
N MET A 186 -18.96 -0.85 9.21
CA MET A 186 -19.94 -1.65 8.46
C MET A 186 -21.17 -1.99 9.29
N PHE A 187 -21.05 -2.03 10.62
CA PHE A 187 -22.20 -2.24 11.49
C PHE A 187 -23.19 -1.09 11.41
N ASP A 188 -22.72 0.11 11.09
CA ASP A 188 -23.53 1.31 10.89
C ASP A 188 -23.81 1.60 9.41
N GLY A 189 -23.63 0.60 8.55
CA GLY A 189 -23.91 0.72 7.12
C GLY A 189 -22.95 1.65 6.40
N LYS A 190 -21.69 1.74 6.86
CA LYS A 190 -20.60 2.51 6.23
C LYS A 190 -19.41 1.62 5.87
N PHE A 191 -18.74 1.92 4.77
CA PHE A 191 -17.45 1.30 4.51
C PHE A 191 -16.38 1.85 5.44
N HIS A 192 -15.35 1.04 5.70
CA HIS A 192 -14.16 1.54 6.38
C HIS A 192 -13.44 2.59 5.50
N ARG A 193 -12.50 3.31 6.13
CA ARG A 193 -11.85 4.49 5.53
C ARG A 193 -11.14 4.22 4.20
N ALA A 194 -10.44 3.09 4.07
CA ALA A 194 -9.69 2.78 2.86
C ALA A 194 -10.61 2.46 1.68
N ALA A 195 -11.61 1.58 1.85
CA ALA A 195 -12.64 1.35 0.83
C ALA A 195 -13.39 2.65 0.48
N SER A 196 -13.71 3.50 1.47
CA SER A 196 -14.32 4.81 1.21
C SER A 196 -13.45 5.73 0.36
N ALA A 197 -12.12 5.67 0.51
CA ALA A 197 -11.19 6.41 -0.35
C ALA A 197 -11.14 5.83 -1.77
N MET A 198 -11.05 4.51 -1.89
CA MET A 198 -11.08 3.82 -3.18
C MET A 198 -12.36 4.09 -3.96
N GLU A 199 -13.49 4.25 -3.27
CA GLU A 199 -14.78 4.61 -3.87
C GLU A 199 -14.78 6.00 -4.51
N LYS A 200 -14.01 6.97 -3.99
CA LYS A 200 -13.86 8.28 -4.66
C LYS A 200 -13.18 8.15 -6.02
N ILE A 201 -12.18 7.29 -6.11
CA ILE A 201 -11.50 6.97 -7.36
C ILE A 201 -12.43 6.18 -8.28
N ALA A 202 -13.17 5.21 -7.74
CA ALA A 202 -14.12 4.44 -8.50
C ALA A 202 -15.24 5.31 -9.10
N ASP A 203 -15.76 6.29 -8.34
CA ASP A 203 -16.74 7.26 -8.80
C ASP A 203 -16.17 8.14 -9.92
N HIS A 204 -14.97 8.69 -9.74
CA HIS A 204 -14.32 9.58 -10.71
C HIS A 204 -14.08 8.91 -12.06
N TYR A 205 -13.74 7.62 -12.04
CA TYR A 205 -13.41 6.84 -13.23
C TYR A 205 -14.55 5.93 -13.72
N GLY A 206 -15.70 5.87 -13.03
CA GLY A 206 -16.81 5.00 -13.41
C GLY A 206 -16.54 3.50 -13.21
N ILE A 207 -15.60 3.13 -12.35
CA ILE A 207 -15.16 1.74 -12.13
C ILE A 207 -16.13 0.98 -11.23
N PRO A 208 -16.66 -0.19 -11.61
CA PRO A 208 -17.50 -0.99 -10.73
C PRO A 208 -16.75 -1.41 -9.47
N SER A 209 -17.47 -1.51 -8.35
CA SER A 209 -16.91 -2.06 -7.12
C SER A 209 -17.82 -3.08 -6.44
N ILE A 210 -17.19 -4.06 -5.78
CA ILE A 210 -17.87 -5.14 -5.06
C ILE A 210 -17.26 -5.25 -3.64
N HIS A 211 -18.07 -5.05 -2.61
CA HIS A 211 -17.68 -5.33 -1.24
C HIS A 211 -17.93 -6.80 -0.92
N LEU A 212 -16.86 -7.59 -0.82
CA LEU A 212 -16.92 -9.05 -0.71
C LEU A 212 -17.46 -9.53 0.65
N THR A 213 -17.56 -8.63 1.63
CA THR A 213 -17.72 -8.99 3.04
C THR A 213 -19.00 -8.45 3.70
N MET A 214 -20.00 -8.04 2.92
CA MET A 214 -21.28 -7.57 3.48
C MET A 214 -21.92 -8.63 4.39
N GLU A 215 -21.91 -9.90 3.95
CA GLU A 215 -22.43 -11.02 4.73
C GLU A 215 -21.58 -11.32 5.98
N VAL A 216 -20.26 -11.17 5.88
CA VAL A 216 -19.34 -11.27 7.04
C VAL A 216 -19.71 -10.24 8.10
N ALA A 217 -19.90 -8.98 7.70
CA ALA A 217 -20.29 -7.90 8.62
C ALA A 217 -21.66 -8.14 9.24
N ARG A 218 -22.63 -8.65 8.48
CA ARG A 218 -23.96 -9.04 8.99
C ARG A 218 -23.86 -10.13 10.06
N LEU A 219 -23.16 -11.23 9.75
CA LEU A 219 -22.96 -12.35 10.69
C LEU A 219 -22.22 -11.90 11.96
N ALA A 220 -21.22 -11.02 11.83
CA ALA A 220 -20.50 -10.46 12.96
C ALA A 220 -21.39 -9.57 13.83
N LYS A 221 -22.22 -8.69 13.23
CA LYS A 221 -23.18 -7.84 13.95
C LYS A 221 -24.22 -8.67 14.72
N GLU A 222 -24.60 -9.83 14.18
CA GLU A 222 -25.53 -10.77 14.82
C GLU A 222 -24.89 -11.68 15.87
N GLY A 223 -23.57 -11.58 16.11
CA GLY A 223 -22.85 -12.47 17.02
C GLY A 223 -22.73 -13.92 16.53
N LYS A 224 -22.99 -14.17 15.24
CA LYS A 224 -22.95 -15.49 14.58
C LYS A 224 -21.62 -15.79 13.90
N LEU A 225 -20.67 -14.86 13.91
CA LEU A 225 -19.36 -15.04 13.29
C LEU A 225 -18.27 -15.24 14.35
N LEU A 226 -17.42 -16.26 14.14
CA LEU A 226 -16.13 -16.39 14.80
C LEU A 226 -15.05 -15.85 13.87
N TRP A 227 -14.52 -14.67 14.20
CA TRP A 227 -13.45 -14.03 13.43
C TRP A 227 -12.21 -14.92 13.35
N LYS A 228 -11.82 -15.47 14.50
CA LYS A 228 -10.59 -16.24 14.68
C LYS A 228 -10.86 -17.60 15.29
N SER A 229 -10.83 -18.65 14.48
CA SER A 229 -10.90 -20.04 14.92
C SER A 229 -10.35 -20.98 13.83
N PRO A 230 -9.66 -22.08 14.17
CA PRO A 230 -9.47 -23.18 13.24
C PRO A 230 -10.83 -23.75 12.81
N LEU A 231 -10.88 -24.40 11.65
CA LEU A 231 -12.06 -25.17 11.26
C LEU A 231 -12.19 -26.39 12.20
N PRO A 232 -13.39 -26.68 12.71
CA PRO A 232 -13.61 -27.84 13.57
C PRO A 232 -13.47 -29.14 12.77
N LYS A 233 -12.67 -30.08 13.28
CA LYS A 233 -12.36 -31.37 12.66
C LYS A 233 -13.09 -32.53 13.34
N THR A 234 -13.32 -32.45 14.65
CA THR A 234 -14.00 -33.51 15.41
C THR A 234 -15.46 -33.17 15.74
N PRO A 235 -16.32 -34.15 16.07
CA PRO A 235 -17.69 -33.90 16.54
C PRO A 235 -17.74 -32.97 17.76
N GLU A 236 -16.80 -33.10 18.69
CA GLU A 236 -16.73 -32.28 19.91
C GLU A 236 -16.35 -30.82 19.58
N GLU A 237 -15.42 -30.62 18.65
CA GLU A 237 -15.07 -29.28 18.16
C GLU A 237 -16.25 -28.63 17.42
N LYS A 238 -16.98 -29.40 16.61
CA LYS A 238 -18.20 -28.92 15.93
C LYS A 238 -19.26 -28.52 16.94
N ALA A 239 -19.48 -29.32 17.99
CA ALA A 239 -20.42 -29.00 19.06
C ALA A 239 -20.03 -27.71 19.82
N LYS A 240 -18.73 -27.46 20.03
CA LYS A 240 -18.23 -26.22 20.65
C LYS A 240 -18.42 -24.98 19.76
N VAL A 241 -18.21 -25.13 18.45
CA VAL A 241 -18.46 -24.04 17.49
C VAL A 241 -19.97 -23.75 17.40
N GLY A 242 -20.80 -24.78 17.48
CA GLY A 242 -22.26 -24.66 17.34
C GLY A 242 -22.62 -24.14 15.95
N ASP A 243 -23.62 -23.26 15.89
CA ASP A 243 -24.11 -22.66 14.64
C ASP A 243 -23.30 -21.45 14.16
N LYS A 244 -22.15 -21.16 14.80
CA LYS A 244 -21.34 -20.00 14.43
C LYS A 244 -20.54 -20.27 13.16
N PHE A 245 -20.45 -19.25 12.31
CA PHE A 245 -19.63 -19.25 11.11
C PHE A 245 -18.16 -18.99 11.44
N VAL A 246 -17.28 -19.95 11.14
CA VAL A 246 -15.83 -19.80 11.33
C VAL A 246 -15.24 -19.08 10.12
N PHE A 247 -14.75 -17.86 10.30
CA PHE A 247 -14.29 -17.00 9.21
C PHE A 247 -12.82 -17.25 8.81
N ALA A 248 -11.90 -17.09 9.75
CA ALA A 248 -10.45 -17.17 9.52
C ALA A 248 -9.74 -17.85 10.71
N PRO A 249 -8.55 -18.43 10.53
CA PRO A 249 -7.73 -18.95 11.63
C PRO A 249 -7.05 -17.82 12.43
N ASP A 250 -6.91 -16.63 11.86
CA ASP A 250 -6.16 -15.50 12.44
C ASP A 250 -6.93 -14.17 12.47
N GLY A 251 -8.19 -14.15 12.00
CA GLY A 251 -9.01 -12.94 11.90
C GLY A 251 -8.71 -12.05 10.68
N VAL A 252 -7.77 -12.46 9.82
CA VAL A 252 -7.32 -11.69 8.65
C VAL A 252 -7.45 -12.49 7.36
N HIS A 253 -6.95 -13.72 7.32
CA HIS A 253 -6.87 -14.56 6.13
C HIS A 253 -7.98 -15.61 6.15
N PRO A 254 -9.08 -15.45 5.39
CA PRO A 254 -10.23 -16.34 5.50
C PRO A 254 -9.88 -17.79 5.17
N HIS A 255 -10.62 -18.73 5.77
CA HIS A 255 -10.54 -20.14 5.36
C HIS A 255 -11.09 -20.30 3.94
N VAL A 256 -10.47 -21.18 3.16
CA VAL A 256 -10.81 -21.43 1.75
C VAL A 256 -12.20 -22.07 1.64
N GLU A 257 -12.58 -22.84 2.65
CA GLU A 257 -13.81 -23.61 2.76
C GLU A 257 -15.00 -22.76 3.19
N THR A 258 -14.78 -21.66 3.92
CA THR A 258 -15.85 -20.83 4.51
C THR A 258 -15.75 -19.37 4.08
N GLY A 259 -14.89 -18.55 4.69
CA GLY A 259 -14.89 -17.10 4.47
C GLY A 259 -14.65 -16.68 3.02
N HIS A 260 -13.78 -17.41 2.28
CA HIS A 260 -13.62 -17.18 0.84
C HIS A 260 -14.85 -17.55 0.01
N GLN A 261 -15.75 -18.42 0.50
CA GLN A 261 -17.00 -18.72 -0.21
C GLN A 261 -17.94 -17.53 -0.18
N LEU A 262 -18.08 -16.85 0.97
CA LEU A 262 -18.88 -15.62 1.06
C LEU A 262 -18.40 -14.55 0.07
N TYR A 263 -17.08 -14.47 -0.14
CA TYR A 263 -16.49 -13.53 -1.09
C TYR A 263 -16.88 -13.86 -2.53
N VAL A 264 -16.85 -15.15 -2.90
CA VAL A 264 -17.21 -15.62 -4.24
C VAL A 264 -18.70 -15.47 -4.49
N GLU A 265 -19.53 -15.72 -3.48
CA GLU A 265 -20.97 -15.52 -3.56
C GLU A 265 -21.34 -14.03 -3.77
N ALA A 266 -20.63 -13.11 -3.12
CA ALA A 266 -20.79 -11.67 -3.38
C ALA A 266 -20.44 -11.31 -4.84
N ILE A 267 -19.35 -11.89 -5.39
CA ILE A 267 -19.01 -11.73 -6.81
C ILE A 267 -20.10 -12.33 -7.70
N ALA A 268 -20.59 -13.52 -7.39
CA ALA A 268 -21.62 -14.21 -8.17
C ALA A 268 -22.93 -13.42 -8.22
N ARG A 269 -23.33 -12.80 -7.11
CA ARG A 269 -24.51 -11.91 -7.06
C ARG A 269 -24.29 -10.60 -7.82
N SER A 270 -23.07 -10.07 -7.77
CA SER A 270 -22.76 -8.74 -8.33
C SER A 270 -22.46 -8.77 -9.83
N LEU A 271 -21.85 -9.85 -10.34
CA LEU A 271 -21.46 -9.98 -11.75
C LEU A 271 -22.61 -9.73 -12.75
N PRO A 272 -23.83 -10.28 -12.58
CA PRO A 272 -24.94 -9.96 -13.47
C PRO A 272 -25.36 -8.49 -13.41
N ILE A 273 -25.34 -7.87 -12.22
CA ILE A 273 -25.70 -6.45 -12.03
C ILE A 273 -24.68 -5.54 -12.73
N VAL A 274 -23.39 -5.84 -12.57
CA VAL A 274 -22.31 -5.13 -13.25
C VAL A 274 -22.42 -5.29 -14.77
N ARG A 275 -22.76 -6.49 -15.25
CA ARG A 275 -22.94 -6.76 -16.69
C ARG A 275 -24.11 -6.00 -17.29
N GLU A 276 -25.23 -5.91 -16.57
CA GLU A 276 -26.41 -5.17 -17.02
C GLU A 276 -26.15 -3.67 -17.15
N ALA A 277 -25.29 -3.10 -16.29
CA ALA A 277 -24.87 -1.70 -16.39
C ALA A 277 -23.86 -1.41 -17.50
N SER A 278 -23.21 -2.45 -18.06
CA SER A 278 -22.23 -2.30 -19.13
C SER A 278 -22.87 -1.70 -20.39
N LYS A 279 -22.25 -0.66 -20.93
CA LYS A 279 -22.59 -0.10 -22.26
C LYS A 279 -21.86 -0.87 -23.37
N ALA A 280 -21.91 -0.34 -24.59
CA ALA A 280 -21.12 -0.86 -25.70
C ALA A 280 -19.61 -0.83 -25.36
N ALA A 281 -18.90 -1.88 -25.77
CA ALA A 281 -17.44 -1.96 -25.62
C ALA A 281 -16.76 -0.79 -26.33
N ALA A 282 -15.87 -0.11 -25.61
CA ALA A 282 -15.10 1.02 -26.10
C ALA A 282 -13.85 1.20 -25.24
N PRO A 283 -12.78 1.80 -25.80
CA PRO A 283 -11.66 2.32 -25.02
C PRO A 283 -12.13 3.18 -23.85
N HIS A 284 -11.59 2.91 -22.65
CA HIS A 284 -11.84 3.75 -21.48
C HIS A 284 -11.18 5.12 -21.66
N PRO A 285 -11.92 6.22 -21.50
CA PRO A 285 -11.35 7.55 -21.55
C PRO A 285 -10.47 7.81 -20.32
N LEU A 286 -9.42 8.62 -20.49
CA LEU A 286 -8.64 9.17 -19.39
C LEU A 286 -9.10 10.62 -19.12
N PRO A 287 -10.02 10.86 -18.17
CA PRO A 287 -10.41 12.22 -17.79
C PRO A 287 -9.24 12.95 -17.10
N ALA A 288 -9.47 14.23 -16.79
CA ALA A 288 -8.58 14.97 -15.89
C ALA A 288 -8.35 14.18 -14.59
N PRO A 289 -7.13 14.19 -14.04
CA PRO A 289 -6.84 13.44 -12.83
C PRO A 289 -7.68 13.96 -11.64
N PHE A 290 -8.12 13.04 -10.79
CA PHE A 290 -8.77 13.28 -9.51
C PHE A 290 -7.86 14.07 -8.57
N ILE A 291 -6.56 13.73 -8.52
CA ILE A 291 -5.54 14.54 -7.86
C ILE A 291 -4.30 14.76 -8.73
N ALA A 292 -3.74 15.97 -8.67
CA ALA A 292 -2.56 16.35 -9.44
C ALA A 292 -1.31 15.55 -9.05
N THR A 293 -1.21 15.08 -7.81
CA THR A 293 -0.05 14.35 -7.28
C THR A 293 -0.14 12.83 -7.48
N ASN A 294 -1.01 12.35 -8.37
CA ASN A 294 -1.23 10.92 -8.56
C ASN A 294 0.03 10.19 -9.06
N TYR A 295 0.06 8.87 -8.91
CA TYR A 295 1.21 8.04 -9.26
C TYR A 295 1.07 7.39 -10.65
N GLU A 296 0.45 8.07 -11.63
CA GLU A 296 0.35 7.54 -13.00
C GLU A 296 1.71 7.34 -13.68
N HIS A 297 2.76 8.01 -13.21
CA HIS A 297 4.13 7.86 -13.71
C HIS A 297 5.02 7.03 -12.78
N ALA A 298 4.43 6.24 -11.88
CA ALA A 298 5.18 5.28 -11.07
C ALA A 298 5.83 4.20 -11.95
N LYS A 299 7.07 3.85 -11.62
CA LYS A 299 7.90 2.88 -12.34
C LYS A 299 8.67 2.01 -11.36
N LEU A 300 8.79 0.73 -11.66
CA LEU A 300 9.76 -0.17 -11.07
C LEU A 300 10.92 -0.33 -12.06
N LEU A 301 12.07 0.24 -11.71
CA LEU A 301 13.29 0.17 -12.51
C LEU A 301 14.26 -0.82 -11.87
N PRO A 302 15.00 -1.64 -12.63
CA PRO A 302 16.02 -2.51 -12.04
C PRO A 302 17.06 -1.67 -11.30
N ILE A 303 17.65 -2.22 -10.22
CA ILE A 303 18.66 -1.47 -9.44
C ILE A 303 19.86 -1.04 -10.29
N THR A 304 20.13 -1.74 -11.39
CA THR A 304 21.18 -1.42 -12.37
C THR A 304 20.93 -0.13 -13.17
N ALA A 305 19.78 0.52 -12.99
CA ALA A 305 19.59 1.91 -13.41
C ALA A 305 20.43 2.91 -12.57
N ALA A 306 20.93 2.48 -11.41
CA ALA A 306 21.90 3.21 -10.60
C ALA A 306 23.34 2.73 -10.86
N THR A 307 24.32 3.51 -10.39
CA THR A 307 25.72 3.09 -10.32
C THR A 307 25.97 2.38 -9.01
N LEU A 308 26.35 1.10 -9.10
CA LEU A 308 26.70 0.25 -7.98
C LEU A 308 28.23 0.15 -7.89
N SER A 309 28.78 0.23 -6.69
CA SER A 309 30.21 -0.04 -6.47
C SER A 309 30.53 -1.53 -6.63
N LYS A 310 31.81 -1.86 -6.80
CA LYS A 310 32.29 -3.19 -7.21
C LYS A 310 31.89 -4.33 -6.27
N GLY A 311 31.66 -4.05 -4.99
CA GLY A 311 31.27 -5.06 -4.00
C GLY A 311 29.80 -5.47 -4.06
N PHE A 312 28.97 -4.84 -4.89
CA PHE A 312 27.62 -5.35 -5.18
C PHE A 312 27.67 -6.37 -6.32
N THR A 313 27.32 -7.61 -6.01
CA THR A 313 27.28 -8.70 -6.99
C THR A 313 25.84 -9.08 -7.32
N LEU A 314 25.57 -9.41 -8.58
CA LEU A 314 24.27 -9.93 -9.00
C LEU A 314 24.03 -11.31 -8.37
N LEU A 315 22.89 -11.47 -7.71
CA LEU A 315 22.35 -12.78 -7.35
C LEU A 315 21.51 -13.27 -8.53
N ASP A 316 22.15 -14.05 -9.40
CA ASP A 316 21.55 -14.46 -10.67
C ASP A 316 20.23 -15.22 -10.45
N PRO A 317 19.12 -14.78 -11.08
CA PRO A 317 17.79 -15.36 -10.84
C PRO A 317 17.64 -16.81 -11.35
N LYS A 318 18.62 -17.34 -12.09
CA LYS A 318 18.63 -18.68 -12.67
C LYS A 318 19.66 -19.61 -12.03
N THR A 319 20.76 -19.08 -11.50
CA THR A 319 21.86 -19.92 -10.99
C THR A 319 22.05 -19.80 -9.48
N ASP A 320 21.81 -18.63 -8.87
CA ASP A 320 21.93 -18.40 -7.43
C ASP A 320 20.63 -18.78 -6.69
N ASP A 321 20.72 -19.57 -5.63
CA ASP A 321 19.52 -20.04 -4.91
C ASP A 321 18.75 -18.93 -4.20
N PHE A 322 19.44 -17.89 -3.72
CA PHE A 322 18.79 -16.72 -3.15
C PHE A 322 18.17 -15.83 -4.24
N GLY A 323 18.87 -15.66 -5.37
CA GLY A 323 18.36 -14.97 -6.56
C GLY A 323 17.09 -15.62 -7.12
N LYS A 324 17.10 -16.94 -7.33
CA LYS A 324 15.95 -17.74 -7.79
C LYS A 324 14.70 -17.51 -6.95
N ARG A 325 14.86 -17.44 -5.62
CA ARG A 325 13.75 -17.23 -4.67
C ARG A 325 12.97 -15.95 -4.95
N TRP A 326 13.60 -14.92 -5.51
CA TRP A 326 13.01 -13.59 -5.73
C TRP A 326 12.84 -13.23 -7.22
N ALA A 327 13.18 -14.13 -8.13
CA ALA A 327 13.19 -13.89 -9.58
C ALA A 327 11.85 -13.40 -10.15
N ASN A 328 10.73 -13.84 -9.58
CA ASN A 328 9.38 -13.42 -9.99
C ASN A 328 9.00 -12.00 -9.52
N ARG A 329 9.88 -11.34 -8.74
CA ARG A 329 9.64 -10.01 -8.15
C ARG A 329 10.68 -8.99 -8.61
N MET A 330 11.93 -9.44 -8.73
CA MET A 330 13.07 -8.61 -9.09
C MET A 330 14.08 -9.46 -9.88
N THR A 331 14.41 -9.01 -11.09
CA THR A 331 15.35 -9.70 -11.98
C THR A 331 16.80 -9.23 -11.82
N ALA A 332 17.00 -8.11 -11.12
CA ALA A 332 18.30 -7.48 -10.89
C ALA A 332 18.66 -7.43 -9.39
N LEU A 333 18.38 -8.48 -8.63
CA LEU A 333 18.71 -8.52 -7.20
C LEU A 333 20.24 -8.57 -7.00
N HIS A 334 20.81 -7.58 -6.32
CA HIS A 334 22.23 -7.56 -5.99
C HIS A 334 22.45 -7.75 -4.49
N LYS A 335 23.65 -8.20 -4.10
CA LYS A 335 24.11 -8.29 -2.71
C LYS A 335 25.37 -7.46 -2.54
N GLY A 336 25.35 -6.53 -1.60
CA GLY A 336 26.54 -5.90 -1.02
C GLY A 336 26.67 -6.26 0.45
N ALA A 337 27.89 -6.36 0.97
CA ALA A 337 28.12 -6.66 2.39
C ALA A 337 29.33 -5.94 3.01
N GLN A 338 30.18 -5.30 2.20
CA GLN A 338 31.35 -4.59 2.68
C GLN A 338 30.97 -3.15 3.08
N PRO A 339 31.38 -2.68 4.27
CA PRO A 339 31.21 -1.28 4.66
C PRO A 339 31.78 -0.31 3.62
N GLY A 340 31.08 0.79 3.38
CA GLY A 340 31.50 1.81 2.41
C GLY A 340 31.16 1.50 0.95
N GLU A 341 30.63 0.31 0.62
CA GLU A 341 30.06 0.05 -0.70
C GLU A 341 28.81 0.93 -0.91
N THR A 342 28.64 1.45 -2.12
CA THR A 342 27.66 2.48 -2.44
C THR A 342 26.75 2.14 -3.61
N ILE A 343 25.56 2.75 -3.58
CA ILE A 343 24.67 2.89 -4.74
C ILE A 343 24.40 4.37 -4.93
N THR A 344 24.64 4.88 -6.14
CA THR A 344 24.46 6.30 -6.46
C THR A 344 23.66 6.47 -7.74
N PHE A 345 22.76 7.46 -7.74
CA PHE A 345 22.00 7.83 -8.93
C PHE A 345 21.38 9.22 -8.76
N LYS A 346 20.89 9.78 -9.87
CA LYS A 346 20.07 10.98 -9.88
C LYS A 346 18.71 10.67 -10.49
N PHE A 347 17.68 11.37 -10.04
CA PHE A 347 16.35 11.26 -10.64
C PHE A 347 15.66 12.62 -10.64
N LYS A 348 14.80 12.88 -11.62
CA LYS A 348 13.82 13.95 -11.56
C LYS A 348 12.46 13.38 -11.17
N GLY A 349 11.85 13.87 -10.11
CA GLY A 349 10.51 13.42 -9.71
C GLY A 349 10.20 13.65 -8.25
N THR A 350 9.04 13.15 -7.82
CA THR A 350 8.43 13.51 -6.52
C THR A 350 8.49 12.40 -5.48
N ARG A 351 8.86 11.18 -5.86
CA ARG A 351 8.95 10.04 -4.94
C ARG A 351 9.98 9.03 -5.39
N CYS A 352 10.80 8.56 -4.44
CA CYS A 352 11.78 7.51 -4.69
C CYS A 352 11.92 6.57 -3.49
N ALA A 353 12.11 5.28 -3.79
CA ALA A 353 12.35 4.23 -2.83
C ALA A 353 13.23 3.13 -3.45
N ILE A 354 13.91 2.34 -2.64
CA ILE A 354 14.51 1.07 -3.08
C ILE A 354 13.62 -0.09 -2.66
N TYR A 355 13.33 -0.98 -3.62
CA TYR A 355 12.70 -2.26 -3.37
C TYR A 355 13.78 -3.31 -3.15
N ASP A 356 13.79 -3.93 -1.98
CA ASP A 356 14.88 -4.75 -1.50
C ASP A 356 14.39 -5.92 -0.63
N ILE A 357 15.35 -6.71 -0.16
CA ILE A 357 15.12 -7.80 0.78
C ILE A 357 15.77 -7.44 2.13
N ILE A 358 15.02 -7.64 3.21
CA ILE A 358 15.55 -7.60 4.57
C ILE A 358 15.45 -8.97 5.22
N GLY A 359 16.33 -9.28 6.17
CA GLY A 359 16.39 -10.59 6.81
C GLY A 359 17.50 -10.71 7.85
N PRO A 360 17.72 -11.92 8.39
CA PRO A 360 18.63 -12.19 9.50
C PRO A 360 20.03 -11.56 9.36
N ASP A 361 20.63 -11.68 8.18
CA ASP A 361 22.01 -11.28 7.88
C ASP A 361 22.14 -9.82 7.41
N CYS A 362 21.04 -9.07 7.38
CA CYS A 362 21.04 -7.72 6.85
C CYS A 362 21.60 -6.69 7.84
N GLY A 363 22.23 -5.65 7.30
CA GLY A 363 22.85 -4.56 8.06
C GLY A 363 21.96 -3.32 8.16
N GLN A 364 22.62 -2.16 8.06
CA GLN A 364 21.97 -0.86 7.97
C GLN A 364 22.65 -0.02 6.87
N VAL A 365 21.90 0.91 6.30
CA VAL A 365 22.32 1.72 5.15
C VAL A 365 22.26 3.19 5.53
N ILE A 366 23.32 3.93 5.21
CA ILE A 366 23.35 5.39 5.26
C ILE A 366 22.67 5.90 4.00
N VAL A 367 21.63 6.72 4.17
CA VAL A 367 20.83 7.31 3.10
C VAL A 367 21.08 8.82 3.06
N THR A 368 21.58 9.29 1.93
CA THR A 368 21.73 10.73 1.64
C THR A 368 20.91 11.06 0.39
N VAL A 369 20.03 12.05 0.52
CA VAL A 369 19.22 12.58 -0.59
C VAL A 369 19.42 14.10 -0.63
N ASP A 370 19.97 14.58 -1.74
CA ASP A 370 20.44 15.97 -1.91
C ASP A 370 21.43 16.37 -0.80
N ASP A 371 21.37 17.63 -0.37
CA ASP A 371 22.17 18.19 0.71
C ASP A 371 21.57 17.94 2.11
N LYS A 372 20.57 17.03 2.21
CA LYS A 372 19.94 16.72 3.50
C LYS A 372 20.88 15.88 4.38
N PRO A 373 20.80 16.01 5.72
CA PRO A 373 21.58 15.18 6.62
C PRO A 373 21.36 13.69 6.35
N ALA A 374 22.46 12.94 6.34
CA ALA A 374 22.43 11.50 6.14
C ALA A 374 21.62 10.81 7.24
N LYS A 375 20.83 9.81 6.87
CA LYS A 375 20.00 9.02 7.79
C LYS A 375 20.44 7.56 7.76
N VAL A 376 20.68 6.98 8.92
CA VAL A 376 20.94 5.54 9.03
C VAL A 376 19.62 4.80 9.12
N VAL A 377 19.38 3.88 8.19
CA VAL A 377 18.16 3.07 8.13
C VAL A 377 18.52 1.59 8.27
N PRO A 378 18.09 0.93 9.35
CA PRO A 378 18.19 -0.52 9.48
C PRO A 378 17.50 -1.22 8.30
N ARG A 379 18.19 -2.18 7.69
CA ARG A 379 17.59 -3.19 6.82
C ARG A 379 17.34 -4.46 7.61
N PHE A 380 16.94 -4.29 8.87
CA PHE A 380 16.64 -5.34 9.83
C PHE A 380 15.55 -4.83 10.78
N ASP A 381 14.56 -5.66 11.07
CA ASP A 381 13.52 -5.38 12.05
C ASP A 381 13.18 -6.61 12.91
N SER A 382 12.22 -6.45 13.81
CA SER A 382 11.81 -7.52 14.75
C SER A 382 11.23 -8.77 14.08
N PHE A 383 10.92 -8.72 12.78
CA PHE A 383 10.38 -9.83 11.99
C PHE A 383 11.44 -10.52 11.12
N CYS A 384 12.68 -10.03 11.12
CA CYS A 384 13.79 -10.59 10.35
C CYS A 384 14.31 -11.93 10.91
N THR A 385 13.41 -12.86 11.25
CA THR A 385 13.73 -14.28 11.47
C THR A 385 13.84 -15.06 10.15
N TYR A 386 13.42 -14.44 9.04
CA TYR A 386 13.54 -14.91 7.66
C TYR A 386 13.68 -13.72 6.70
N HIS A 387 14.13 -13.98 5.47
CA HIS A 387 14.19 -12.96 4.41
C HIS A 387 12.83 -12.65 3.80
N ARG A 388 12.52 -11.36 3.65
CA ARG A 388 11.26 -10.87 3.09
C ARG A 388 11.45 -9.59 2.29
N LEU A 389 10.52 -9.33 1.37
CA LEU A 389 10.43 -8.08 0.62
C LEU A 389 10.25 -6.91 1.57
N ALA A 390 10.86 -5.78 1.24
CA ALA A 390 10.71 -4.53 1.95
C ALA A 390 10.90 -3.35 0.99
N THR A 391 10.66 -2.15 1.51
CA THR A 391 10.93 -0.90 0.81
C THR A 391 11.78 -0.01 1.70
N LEU A 392 12.82 0.60 1.14
CA LEU A 392 13.61 1.66 1.75
C LEU A 392 13.16 2.99 1.16
N GLY A 393 12.35 3.74 1.89
CA GLY A 393 11.87 5.05 1.46
C GLY A 393 13.00 6.08 1.42
N LEU A 394 13.16 6.76 0.27
CA LEU A 394 14.12 7.85 0.09
C LEU A 394 13.41 9.22 0.16
N GLY A 395 12.15 9.28 -0.28
CA GLY A 395 11.25 10.42 -0.12
C GLY A 395 9.90 10.19 -0.80
N SER A 396 8.81 10.73 -0.25
CA SER A 396 7.43 10.47 -0.73
C SER A 396 6.63 11.70 -1.17
N GLU A 397 7.16 12.90 -1.01
CA GLU A 397 6.55 14.19 -1.41
C GLU A 397 7.67 15.19 -1.70
N LEU A 398 8.59 14.79 -2.56
CA LEU A 398 9.69 15.63 -2.99
C LEU A 398 9.20 16.67 -4.00
N GLU A 399 9.87 17.81 -4.04
CA GLU A 399 9.71 18.78 -5.13
C GLU A 399 10.01 18.11 -6.48
N ASP A 400 9.29 18.42 -7.56
CA ASP A 400 9.60 17.87 -8.88
C ASP A 400 10.86 18.53 -9.49
N LYS A 401 12.02 18.11 -8.99
CA LYS A 401 13.34 18.57 -9.42
C LYS A 401 14.30 17.39 -9.52
N ILE A 402 15.51 17.66 -9.98
CA ILE A 402 16.59 16.67 -9.98
C ILE A 402 17.08 16.50 -8.54
N HIS A 403 17.00 15.27 -8.06
CA HIS A 403 17.55 14.81 -6.79
C HIS A 403 18.81 13.98 -6.99
N THR A 404 19.73 14.04 -6.03
CA THR A 404 20.90 13.15 -5.98
C THR A 404 20.76 12.18 -4.82
N VAL A 405 21.00 10.89 -5.05
CA VAL A 405 20.93 9.84 -4.03
C VAL A 405 22.30 9.18 -3.87
N LYS A 406 22.71 9.01 -2.61
CA LYS A 406 23.79 8.11 -2.21
C LYS A 406 23.29 7.18 -1.11
N LEU A 407 23.42 5.88 -1.34
CA LEU A 407 23.24 4.83 -0.34
C LEU A 407 24.59 4.23 -0.03
N GLU A 408 24.90 3.97 1.23
CA GLU A 408 26.18 3.41 1.65
C GLU A 408 25.99 2.36 2.75
N ILE A 409 26.65 1.20 2.63
CA ILE A 409 26.60 0.16 3.68
C ILE A 409 27.34 0.66 4.91
N HIS A 410 26.63 0.71 6.04
CA HIS A 410 27.17 1.23 7.29
C HIS A 410 28.20 0.24 7.92
N PRO A 411 29.29 0.73 8.55
CA PRO A 411 30.27 -0.12 9.21
C PRO A 411 29.74 -0.84 10.46
N ASP A 412 28.87 -0.19 11.23
CA ASP A 412 28.26 -0.78 12.41
C ASP A 412 27.07 -1.70 12.06
N GLN A 413 26.83 -2.69 12.91
CA GLN A 413 25.63 -3.54 12.84
C GLN A 413 24.51 -3.01 13.74
N VAL A 414 23.28 -3.38 13.40
CA VAL A 414 22.12 -3.22 14.28
C VAL A 414 22.27 -4.16 15.48
N ASP A 415 21.86 -3.75 16.68
CA ASP A 415 21.69 -4.68 17.81
C ASP A 415 20.49 -5.61 17.55
N LYS A 416 20.74 -6.67 16.77
CA LYS A 416 19.71 -7.59 16.28
C LYS A 416 19.02 -8.32 17.43
N ALA A 417 19.76 -8.66 18.50
CA ALA A 417 19.19 -9.32 19.67
C ALA A 417 18.15 -8.42 20.35
N LYS A 418 18.49 -7.15 20.58
CA LYS A 418 17.57 -6.16 21.16
C LYS A 418 16.36 -5.90 20.27
N VAL A 419 16.56 -5.79 18.95
CA VAL A 419 15.46 -5.56 18.01
C VAL A 419 14.49 -6.75 17.97
N LEU A 420 14.98 -7.99 17.90
CA LEU A 420 14.15 -9.19 17.90
C LEU A 420 13.35 -9.34 19.22
N ALA A 421 13.96 -8.99 20.35
CA ALA A 421 13.34 -9.10 21.66
C ALA A 421 12.05 -8.24 21.78
N THR A 422 11.91 -7.17 21.00
CA THR A 422 10.68 -6.33 20.98
C THR A 422 9.42 -7.10 20.55
N ARG A 423 9.57 -8.26 19.91
CA ARG A 423 8.48 -9.18 19.56
C ARG A 423 8.65 -10.58 20.13
N ASN A 424 9.40 -10.71 21.23
CA ASN A 424 9.71 -12.00 21.86
C ASN A 424 10.43 -13.01 20.93
N ASN A 425 11.06 -12.53 19.86
CA ASN A 425 11.92 -13.35 19.02
C ASN A 425 13.32 -13.44 19.65
N LYS A 426 14.03 -14.54 19.37
CA LYS A 426 15.40 -14.78 19.83
C LYS A 426 16.27 -15.12 18.63
N ILE A 427 17.57 -14.82 18.76
CA ILE A 427 18.58 -15.35 17.85
C ILE A 427 18.63 -16.87 18.06
N ASP A 428 18.21 -17.62 17.05
CA ASP A 428 18.23 -19.09 17.06
C ASP A 428 19.59 -19.65 16.67
N LYS A 429 20.23 -19.05 15.66
CA LYS A 429 21.56 -19.42 15.16
C LYS A 429 22.42 -18.16 14.96
N PRO A 430 23.37 -17.84 15.85
CA PRO A 430 24.13 -16.59 15.78
C PRO A 430 24.75 -16.30 14.41
N GLU A 431 25.26 -17.32 13.72
CA GLU A 431 25.92 -17.23 12.42
C GLU A 431 25.02 -16.69 11.30
N ARG A 432 23.69 -16.90 11.36
CA ARG A 432 22.78 -16.34 10.35
C ARG A 432 22.48 -14.86 10.57
N TYR A 433 22.74 -14.35 11.77
CA TYR A 433 22.55 -12.94 12.12
C TYR A 433 23.86 -12.16 12.09
N ASP A 434 25.00 -12.82 11.93
CA ASP A 434 26.27 -12.15 11.76
C ASP A 434 26.46 -11.71 10.30
N GLY A 435 26.05 -10.49 10.00
CA GLY A 435 26.06 -9.99 8.63
C GLY A 435 25.65 -8.53 8.51
N ARG A 436 26.14 -7.90 7.42
CA ARG A 436 25.85 -6.52 7.01
C ARG A 436 25.24 -6.46 5.61
N ALA A 437 24.56 -7.51 5.20
CA ALA A 437 24.09 -7.61 3.83
C ALA A 437 23.06 -6.52 3.51
N PHE A 438 23.10 -6.03 2.27
CA PHE A 438 22.07 -5.21 1.67
C PHE A 438 21.69 -5.84 0.32
N TYR A 439 20.39 -6.05 0.12
CA TYR A 439 19.85 -6.81 -1.02
C TYR A 439 18.92 -5.96 -1.90
N PRO A 440 19.41 -4.90 -2.57
CA PRO A 440 18.58 -4.06 -3.42
C PRO A 440 18.29 -4.73 -4.76
N GLY A 441 17.04 -4.66 -5.20
CA GLY A 441 16.59 -5.25 -6.47
C GLY A 441 16.03 -4.26 -7.48
N ALA A 442 15.38 -3.19 -7.02
CA ALA A 442 14.77 -2.20 -7.90
C ALA A 442 14.65 -0.81 -7.26
N ILE A 443 14.47 0.21 -8.09
CA ILE A 443 14.11 1.57 -7.72
C ILE A 443 12.61 1.75 -8.00
N LEU A 444 11.86 2.14 -6.97
CA LEU A 444 10.45 2.55 -7.07
C LEU A 444 10.42 4.07 -7.25
N LEU A 445 10.03 4.55 -8.42
CA LEU A 445 10.18 5.95 -8.80
C LEU A 445 8.90 6.53 -9.38
N VAL A 446 8.46 7.69 -8.89
CA VAL A 446 7.51 8.56 -9.59
C VAL A 446 8.34 9.66 -10.25
N GLY A 447 8.64 9.48 -11.55
CA GLY A 447 9.57 10.32 -12.29
C GLY A 447 10.52 9.53 -13.20
N ASP A 448 11.73 10.06 -13.42
CA ASP A 448 12.72 9.52 -14.34
C ASP A 448 14.14 9.58 -13.79
N VAL A 449 14.94 8.52 -14.01
CA VAL A 449 16.37 8.52 -13.71
C VAL A 449 17.09 9.44 -14.69
N VAL A 450 17.99 10.27 -14.17
CA VAL A 450 18.82 11.19 -14.96
C VAL A 450 20.19 10.55 -15.14
N LYS A 451 20.62 10.41 -16.41
CA LYS A 451 21.92 9.86 -16.79
C LYS A 451 23.01 10.92 -16.75
#